data_AF-A0A2V7RQG1-F1
#
_entry.id   AF-A0A2V7RQG1-F1
#
_cell.length_a   1.000
_cell.length_b   1.000
_cell.length_c   1.000
_cell.angle_alpha   90.00
_cell.angle_beta   90.00
_cell.angle_gamma   90.00
#
_symmetry.space_group_name_H-M   'P 1'
#
loop_
_entity.id
_entity.type
_entity.pdbx_description
1 polymer ?
#
loop_
_entity_poly.entity_id
_entity_poly.type
_entity_poly.pdbx_seq_one_letter_code
_entity_poly.pdbx_strand_id
1 'polypeptide(L)'
;NARGDWIGVVVDSVVEVSSVEGGSISSAPSFFRGLAGEYLKGIVRRGEGERLIIVLDVEQLLSTTERIALELGGARGTPLAGGAVVDA
;
A
#
# COMPACT_ATOMS: atom_id res chain seq x y z
N ASN A 1 7.46 -8.52 -2.86
CA ASN A 1 6.65 -9.69 -3.27
C ASN A 1 5.40 -9.67 -2.41
N ALA A 2 4.23 -9.60 -3.04
CA ALA A 2 2.94 -9.60 -2.34
C ALA A 2 2.35 -11.01 -2.43
N ARG A 3 2.56 -11.83 -1.39
CA ARG A 3 2.01 -13.20 -1.27
C ARG A 3 2.29 -14.14 -2.45
N GLY A 4 3.46 -14.04 -3.08
CA GLY A 4 3.88 -14.87 -4.22
C GLY A 4 3.99 -14.07 -5.51
N ASP A 5 3.26 -12.96 -5.63
CA ASP A 5 3.18 -12.17 -6.85
C ASP A 5 4.15 -10.98 -6.88
N TRP A 6 4.53 -10.61 -8.11
CA TRP A 6 5.30 -9.40 -8.38
C TRP A 6 4.34 -8.27 -8.73
N ILE A 7 4.43 -7.19 -7.96
CA ILE A 7 3.68 -5.96 -8.20
C ILE A 7 4.66 -4.84 -8.54
N GLY A 8 4.25 -3.97 -9.47
CA GLY A 8 4.94 -2.72 -9.77
C GLY A 8 4.11 -1.54 -9.26
N VAL A 9 4.75 -0.57 -8.62
CA VAL A 9 4.10 0.66 -8.16
C VAL A 9 4.79 1.84 -8.84
N VAL A 10 4.01 2.74 -9.44
CA VAL A 10 4.52 3.99 -10.02
C VAL A 10 4.52 5.05 -8.92
N VAL A 11 5.65 5.74 -8.77
CA VAL A 11 5.84 6.79 -7.76
C VAL A 11 6.49 8.01 -8.40
N ASP A 12 6.26 9.20 -7.84
CA ASP A 12 6.87 10.44 -8.34
C ASP A 12 8.39 10.43 -8.14
N SER A 13 8.86 10.03 -6.95
CA SER A 13 10.29 9.94 -6.65
C SER A 13 10.57 9.05 -5.43
N VAL A 14 11.79 8.51 -5.37
CA VAL A 14 12.32 7.82 -4.19
C VAL A 14 13.31 8.76 -3.52
N VAL A 15 13.02 9.14 -2.27
CA VAL A 15 13.85 10.10 -1.53
C VAL A 15 15.01 9.40 -0.82
N GLU A 16 14.71 8.33 -0.06
CA GLU A 16 15.70 7.60 0.72
C GLU A 16 15.24 6.18 1.02
N VAL A 17 16.18 5.31 1.38
CA VAL A 17 15.92 3.97 1.92
C VAL A 17 16.48 3.95 3.34
N SER A 18 15.62 3.70 4.32
CA SER A 18 16.02 3.70 5.73
C SER A 18 15.42 2.52 6.48
N SER A 19 16.16 2.04 7.48
CA SER A 19 15.67 1.05 8.42
C SER A 19 14.86 1.72 9.52
N VAL A 20 13.79 1.03 9.93
CA VAL A 20 12.87 1.47 10.98
C VAL A 20 12.75 0.34 11.98
N GLU A 21 12.87 0.67 13.27
CA GLU A 21 12.65 -0.30 14.34
C GLU A 21 11.15 -0.61 14.45
N GLY A 22 10.78 -1.89 14.55
CA GLY A 22 9.38 -2.32 14.54
C GLY A 22 8.51 -1.63 15.61
N GLY A 23 9.08 -1.36 16.80
CA GLY A 23 8.39 -0.67 17.89
C GLY A 23 8.13 0.82 17.65
N SER A 24 8.75 1.43 16.64
CA SER A 24 8.52 2.83 16.28
C SER A 24 7.34 3.04 15.33
N ILE A 25 6.73 1.94 14.86
CA ILE A 25 5.50 1.99 14.05
C ILE A 25 4.32 2.06 15.01
N SER A 26 3.67 3.23 15.02
CA SER A 26 2.44 3.48 15.78
C SER A 26 1.20 3.16 14.95
N SER A 27 0.09 2.87 15.63
CA SER A 27 -1.21 2.69 14.97
C SER A 27 -1.60 3.93 14.18
N ALA A 28 -2.22 3.73 13.02
CA ALA A 28 -2.77 4.83 12.23
C ALA A 28 -3.78 5.64 13.08
N PRO A 29 -3.67 6.98 13.11
CA PRO A 29 -4.63 7.86 13.76
C PRO A 29 -6.07 7.60 13.31
N SER A 30 -7.02 7.87 14.20
CA SER A 30 -8.46 7.64 13.99
C SER A 30 -9.08 8.41 12.82
N PHE A 31 -8.38 9.40 12.25
CA PHE A 31 -8.83 10.12 11.06
C PHE A 31 -8.59 9.34 9.76
N PHE A 32 -7.70 8.35 9.75
CA PHE A 32 -7.59 7.37 8.67
C PHE A 32 -8.76 6.38 8.77
N ARG A 33 -9.92 6.76 8.24
CA ARG A 33 -11.14 5.94 8.24
C ARG A 33 -11.44 5.37 6.86
N GLY A 34 -12.20 4.28 6.83
CA GLY A 34 -12.62 3.60 5.60
C GLY A 34 -11.45 2.88 4.92
N LEU A 35 -11.55 2.75 3.60
CA LEU A 35 -10.62 1.98 2.77
C LEU A 35 -9.16 2.42 2.92
N ALA A 36 -8.92 3.71 3.19
CA ALA A 36 -7.59 4.23 3.40
C ALA A 36 -6.90 3.65 4.64
N GLY A 37 -7.64 3.26 5.68
CA GLY A 37 -7.07 2.67 6.90
C GLY A 37 -6.67 1.20 6.73
N GLU A 38 -7.35 0.47 5.84
CA GLU A 38 -7.12 -0.98 5.63
C GLU A 38 -5.78 -1.28 4.97
N TYR A 39 -5.22 -0.31 4.23
CA TYR A 39 -3.92 -0.41 3.58
C TYR A 39 -2.76 0.12 4.41
N LEU A 40 -3.03 0.63 5.62
CA LEU A 40 -2.00 1.17 6.49
C LEU A 40 -1.55 0.13 7.49
N LYS A 41 -0.26 -0.17 7.44
CA LYS A 41 0.41 -0.88 8.53
C LYS A 41 0.57 0.02 9.75
N GLY A 42 0.72 1.33 9.55
CA GLY A 42 0.83 2.32 10.62
C GLY A 42 1.58 3.56 10.21
N ILE A 43 2.12 4.27 11.20
CA ILE A 43 2.81 5.54 11.03
C ILE A 43 4.10 5.59 11.85
N VAL A 44 5.14 6.15 11.25
CA VAL A 44 6.42 6.46 11.88
C VAL A 44 6.58 7.97 11.91
N ARG A 45 6.97 8.52 13.06
CA ARG A 45 7.36 9.93 13.21
C ARG A 45 8.87 10.01 13.31
N ARG A 46 9.51 10.83 12.45
CA ARG A 46 10.97 10.97 12.38
C ARG A 46 11.40 12.43 12.52
N GLY A 47 12.47 12.63 13.29
CA GLY A 47 13.15 13.92 13.46
C GLY A 47 12.44 14.89 14.42
N GLU A 48 13.11 16.01 14.69
CA GLU A 48 12.63 17.08 15.60
C GLU A 48 11.47 17.92 15.01
N GLY A 49 11.03 17.62 13.79
CA GLY A 49 9.96 18.30 13.06
C GLY A 49 8.75 17.42 12.73
N GLU A 50 8.54 16.32 13.45
CA GLU A 50 7.39 15.42 13.28
C GLU A 50 7.12 14.94 11.84
N ARG A 51 8.17 14.66 11.05
CA ARG A 51 7.97 14.14 9.69
C ARG A 51 7.18 12.84 9.77
N LEU A 52 5.96 12.88 9.22
CA LEU A 52 5.03 11.77 9.20
C LEU A 52 5.37 10.86 8.03
N ILE A 53 5.71 9.61 8.33
CA ILE A 53 5.96 8.57 7.34
C ILE A 53 4.84 7.56 7.46
N ILE A 54 4.07 7.42 6.39
CA ILE A 54 2.99 6.43 6.28
C ILE A 54 3.61 5.10 5.88
N VAL A 55 3.30 4.05 6.64
CA VAL A 55 3.74 2.69 6.35
C VAL A 55 2.59 1.92 5.71
N LEU A 56 2.75 1.56 4.44
CA LEU A 56 1.75 0.77 3.70
C LEU A 56 1.91 -0.72 4.00
N ASP A 57 0.78 -1.42 4.09
CA ASP A 57 0.75 -2.88 4.11
C ASP A 57 0.63 -3.42 2.68
N VAL A 58 1.77 -3.80 2.12
CA VAL A 58 1.87 -4.32 0.74
C VAL A 58 1.04 -5.59 0.52
N GLU A 59 0.77 -6.38 1.56
CA GLU A 59 -0.05 -7.59 1.43
C GLU A 59 -1.55 -7.29 1.31
N GLN A 60 -1.96 -6.10 1.75
CA GLN A 60 -3.35 -5.64 1.72
C GLN A 60 -3.62 -4.68 0.55
N LEU A 61 -2.59 -4.25 -0.19
CA LEU A 61 -2.75 -3.27 -1.28
C LEU A 61 -3.63 -3.75 -2.43
N LEU A 62 -3.80 -5.06 -2.60
CA LEU A 62 -4.62 -5.64 -3.65
C LEU A 62 -5.90 -6.22 -3.04
N SER A 63 -7.04 -5.81 -3.60
CA SER A 63 -8.31 -6.44 -3.31
C SER A 63 -8.31 -7.91 -3.73
N THR A 64 -9.20 -8.70 -3.14
CA THR A 64 -9.39 -10.11 -3.52
C THR A 64 -9.62 -10.27 -5.02
N THR A 65 -10.41 -9.38 -5.63
CA THR A 65 -10.70 -9.42 -7.07
C THR A 65 -9.45 -9.16 -7.92
N GLU A 66 -8.63 -8.17 -7.56
CA GLU A 66 -7.38 -7.88 -8.26
C GLU A 66 -6.38 -9.03 -8.14
N ARG A 67 -6.31 -9.67 -6.97
CA ARG A 67 -5.47 -10.86 -6.77
C ARG A 67 -5.89 -12.02 -7.66
N ILE A 68 -7.19 -12.32 -7.71
CA ILE A 68 -7.73 -13.33 -8.62
C ILE A 68 -7.39 -12.98 -10.08
N ALA A 69 -7.51 -11.70 -10.45
CA ALA A 69 -7.15 -11.25 -11.79
C ALA A 69 -5.66 -11.41 -12.11
N LEU A 70 -4.76 -11.20 -11.14
CA LEU A 70 -3.32 -11.45 -11.30
C LEU A 70 -3.01 -12.95 -11.42
N GLU A 71 -3.63 -13.80 -10.61
CA GLU A 71 -3.47 -15.25 -10.68
C GLU A 71 -3.94 -15.82 -12.02
N LEU A 72 -5.08 -15.33 -12.54
CA LEU A 72 -5.63 -15.74 -13.83
C LEU A 72 -4.90 -15.11 -15.03
N GLY A 73 -4.40 -13.88 -14.86
CA GLY A 73 -3.75 -13.07 -15.90
C GLY A 73 -2.23 -13.23 -15.99
N GLY A 74 -1.61 -13.96 -15.05
CA GLY A 74 -0.15 -14.10 -14.87
C GLY A 74 0.66 -14.60 -16.08
N ALA A 75 0.03 -14.86 -17.22
CA ALA A 75 0.69 -15.15 -18.49
C ALA A 75 0.91 -13.92 -19.40
N ARG A 76 0.21 -12.79 -19.19
CA ARG A 76 0.40 -11.56 -20.02
C ARG A 76 0.13 -10.31 -19.20
N GLY A 77 1.14 -9.46 -19.05
CA GLY A 77 1.05 -8.17 -18.35
C GLY A 77 0.15 -7.15 -19.05
N THR A 78 -1.17 -7.38 -19.07
CA THR A 78 -2.17 -6.36 -19.43
C THR A 78 -2.45 -5.49 -18.21
N PRO A 79 -2.28 -4.15 -18.30
CA PRO A 79 -2.60 -3.24 -17.20
C PRO A 79 -4.08 -3.39 -16.80
N LEU A 80 -4.33 -3.58 -15.51
CA LEU A 80 -5.67 -3.50 -14.94
C LEU A 80 -6.11 -2.02 -15.00
N ALA A 81 -6.95 -1.69 -15.97
CA ALA A 81 -7.48 -0.34 -16.12
C ALA A 81 -8.32 0.01 -14.88
N GLY A 82 -7.87 1.02 -14.13
CA GLY A 82 -8.64 1.63 -13.05
C GLY A 82 -9.99 2.11 -13.57
N GLY A 83 -11.05 1.59 -12.97
CA GLY A 83 -12.41 1.86 -13.42
C GLY A 83 -13.46 1.22 -12.51
N ALA A 84 -13.36 1.43 -11.20
CA ALA A 84 -14.54 1.33 -10.35
C ALA A 84 -15.40 2.58 -10.60
N VAL A 85 -16.20 2.55 -11.66
CA VAL A 85 -17.40 3.36 -11.72
C VAL A 85 -18.31 2.86 -10.60
N VAL A 86 -18.38 3.66 -9.54
CA VAL A 86 -19.43 3.59 -8.54
C VAL A 86 -20.72 4.07 -9.22
N ASP A 87 -21.43 3.16 -9.86
CA ASP A 87 -22.82 3.41 -10.26
C ASP A 87 -23.73 3.17 -9.04
N ALA A 88 -24.33 4.26 -8.58
CA ALA A 88 -25.60 4.31 -7.86
C ALA A 88 -26.36 5.56 -8.30
#